data_AF-K2E8P7-F1
#
_entry.id   AF-K2E8P7-F1
#
_cell.length_a   1.000
_cell.length_b   1.000
_cell.length_c   1.000
_cell.angle_alpha   90.00
_cell.angle_beta   90.00
_cell.angle_gamma   90.00
#
_symmetry.space_group_name_H-M   'P 1'
#
loop_
_entity.id
_entity.type
_entity.pdbx_description
1 polymer ?
#
loop_
_entity_poly.entity_id
_entity_poly.type
_entity_poly.pdbx_seq_one_letter_code
_entity_poly.pdbx_strand_id
1 'polypeptide(L)'
;MIFDKVEIISAKVGQKIDVTPLLLDPDSFFGATQVDHLVKFKNTYTKIIGKYRGQFGSWNIKTLEKNQIFILENYYDNAKYLMDKINEIAQKIVFNSVFYHDTGIAQEYFDLAKEGYGLLTKHEKQFKIEDQNLPAISLERAGLVTTRLALGKSKNAKLKNEIRVVTKRTHLKGEPTTNLSVTVLWRDREQLKQINNKKILISDFVNPASGASSAAFILAAEKLGICPSKIFHRSVSLTQAGVLLMKKALTELNIESTFYSVGVASELSPNYYLIGNRAVADAGHILRHFLPKK
;
A
#
# COMPACT_ATOMS: atom_id res chain seq x y z
N MET A 1 20.23 -0.85 -9.82
CA MET A 1 19.28 -0.97 -8.68
C MET A 1 17.90 -0.59 -9.18
N ILE A 2 16.81 -1.17 -8.68
CA ILE A 2 15.43 -0.86 -9.11
C ILE A 2 15.12 0.63 -8.97
N PHE A 3 15.67 1.28 -7.93
CA PHE A 3 15.46 2.69 -7.66
C PHE A 3 16.61 3.59 -8.09
N ASP A 4 17.49 3.13 -8.99
CA ASP A 4 18.65 3.89 -9.48
C ASP A 4 18.29 5.23 -10.14
N LYS A 5 17.14 5.28 -10.83
CA LYS A 5 16.67 6.46 -11.56
C LYS A 5 15.67 7.30 -10.78
N VAL A 6 15.34 6.90 -9.54
CA VAL A 6 14.38 7.63 -8.70
C VAL A 6 14.96 8.97 -8.30
N GLU A 7 14.16 10.01 -8.46
CA GLU A 7 14.51 11.36 -8.03
C GLU A 7 13.67 11.72 -6.81
N ILE A 8 14.32 12.24 -5.76
CA ILE A 8 13.65 12.68 -4.53
C ILE A 8 13.88 14.18 -4.37
N ILE A 9 12.82 14.95 -4.57
CA ILE A 9 12.82 16.38 -4.33
C ILE A 9 12.34 16.60 -2.89
N SER A 10 13.19 17.17 -2.04
CA SER A 10 12.92 17.38 -0.62
C SER A 10 12.78 18.86 -0.31
N ALA A 11 11.83 19.21 0.56
CA ALA A 11 11.74 20.54 1.14
C ALA A 11 12.98 20.83 2.01
N LYS A 12 13.35 22.10 2.11
CA LYS A 12 14.32 22.53 3.13
C LYS A 12 13.72 22.33 4.53
N VAL A 13 14.57 22.20 5.54
CA VAL A 13 14.13 22.04 6.93
C VAL A 13 13.20 23.20 7.32
N GLY A 14 12.03 22.89 7.86
CA GLY A 14 11.00 23.87 8.24
C GLY A 14 10.13 24.39 7.10
N GLN A 15 10.37 23.97 5.86
CA GLN A 15 9.60 24.37 4.67
C GLN A 15 8.76 23.20 4.12
N LYS A 16 7.86 23.50 3.20
CA LYS A 16 7.11 22.53 2.40
C LYS A 16 7.30 22.83 0.91
N ILE A 17 7.21 21.81 0.07
CA ILE A 17 7.10 21.95 -1.37
C ILE A 17 5.62 22.13 -1.69
N ASP A 18 5.28 23.18 -2.44
CA ASP A 18 3.99 23.28 -3.12
C ASP A 18 4.04 22.47 -4.42
N VAL A 19 3.30 21.37 -4.47
CA VAL A 19 3.23 20.52 -5.66
C VAL A 19 2.16 20.95 -6.64
N THR A 20 1.24 21.85 -6.26
CA THR A 20 0.12 22.30 -7.10
C THR A 20 0.51 22.65 -8.54
N PRO A 21 1.56 23.46 -8.81
CA PRO A 21 1.93 23.82 -10.18
C PRO A 21 2.45 22.63 -11.01
N LEU A 22 2.92 21.57 -10.34
CA LEU A 22 3.53 20.39 -10.95
C LEU A 22 2.50 19.31 -11.32
N LEU A 23 1.31 19.32 -10.71
CA LEU A 23 0.28 18.29 -10.90
C LEU A 23 -0.32 18.35 -12.30
N LEU A 24 -0.43 17.21 -12.97
CA LEU A 24 -1.09 17.12 -14.29
C LEU A 24 -2.52 17.65 -14.24
N ASP A 25 -3.26 17.25 -13.20
CA ASP A 25 -4.62 17.71 -12.91
C ASP A 25 -4.70 18.09 -11.41
N PRO A 26 -4.49 19.38 -11.08
CA PRO A 26 -4.58 19.87 -9.71
C PRO A 26 -5.98 19.79 -9.10
N ASP A 27 -7.03 19.96 -9.91
CA ASP A 27 -8.42 20.06 -9.43
C ASP A 27 -8.95 18.68 -8.99
N SER A 28 -8.46 17.61 -9.61
CA SER A 28 -8.77 16.23 -9.22
C SER A 28 -7.79 15.65 -8.17
N PHE A 29 -6.88 16.46 -7.62
CA PHE A 29 -5.87 15.98 -6.67
C PHE A 29 -6.39 15.95 -5.22
N PHE A 30 -6.93 14.82 -4.82
CA PHE A 30 -7.38 14.59 -3.43
C PHE A 30 -6.21 14.14 -2.52
N GLY A 31 -5.29 15.06 -2.22
CA GLY A 31 -4.13 14.86 -1.35
C GLY A 31 -3.60 16.17 -0.76
N ALA A 32 -2.56 16.10 0.08
CA ALA A 32 -1.89 17.31 0.57
C ALA A 32 -1.03 17.92 -0.54
N THR A 33 -1.20 19.21 -0.82
CA THR A 33 -0.42 19.95 -1.82
C THR A 33 0.88 20.53 -1.26
N GLN A 34 0.93 20.78 0.05
CA GLN A 34 2.12 21.20 0.79
C GLN A 34 2.78 19.98 1.44
N VAL A 35 3.92 19.55 0.92
CA VAL A 35 4.53 18.25 1.27
C VAL A 35 6.01 18.35 1.63
N ASP A 36 6.53 17.33 2.32
CA ASP A 36 7.95 17.26 2.68
C ASP A 36 8.81 16.74 1.53
N HIS A 37 8.30 15.77 0.78
CA HIS A 37 9.00 15.18 -0.36
C HIS A 37 8.07 14.92 -1.54
N LEU A 38 8.62 15.06 -2.74
CA LEU A 38 8.08 14.55 -3.99
C LEU A 38 9.04 13.49 -4.53
N VAL A 39 8.58 12.25 -4.58
CA VAL A 39 9.37 11.11 -5.09
C VAL A 39 8.91 10.77 -6.50
N LYS A 40 9.81 10.88 -7.47
CA LYS A 40 9.54 10.65 -8.88
C LYS A 40 10.18 9.33 -9.33
N PHE A 41 9.36 8.33 -9.61
CA PHE A 41 9.83 6.99 -9.99
C PHE A 41 10.11 6.85 -11.49
N LYS A 42 9.84 7.88 -12.29
CA LYS A 42 9.99 7.85 -13.74
C LYS A 42 9.31 6.59 -14.31
N ASN A 43 10.03 5.81 -15.11
CA ASN A 43 9.50 4.60 -15.75
C ASN A 43 9.71 3.31 -14.93
N THR A 44 10.16 3.37 -13.67
CA THR A 44 10.45 2.16 -12.86
C THR A 44 9.26 1.19 -12.81
N TYR A 45 8.03 1.71 -12.75
CA TYR A 45 6.81 0.91 -12.63
C TYR A 45 6.12 0.60 -13.97
N THR A 46 6.62 1.01 -15.13
CA THR A 46 5.89 0.76 -16.39
C THR A 46 5.81 -0.74 -16.71
N LYS A 47 6.81 -1.52 -16.29
CA LYS A 47 6.90 -2.97 -16.53
C LYS A 47 5.93 -3.84 -15.71
N ILE A 48 5.24 -3.25 -14.73
CA ILE A 48 4.21 -3.97 -13.94
C ILE A 48 2.80 -3.74 -14.47
N ILE A 49 2.62 -2.89 -15.49
CA ILE A 49 1.32 -2.66 -16.14
C ILE A 49 0.93 -3.88 -16.96
N GLY A 50 -0.36 -4.25 -16.92
CA GLY A 50 -0.93 -5.41 -17.59
C GLY A 50 -0.76 -6.70 -16.79
N LYS A 51 -1.03 -7.83 -17.46
CA LYS A 51 -0.94 -9.16 -16.85
C LYS A 51 0.50 -9.54 -16.53
N TYR A 52 0.71 -10.17 -15.38
CA TYR A 52 1.99 -10.74 -15.00
C TYR A 52 2.36 -11.91 -15.92
N ARG A 53 3.60 -11.88 -16.43
CA ARG A 53 4.17 -12.85 -17.38
C ARG A 53 5.52 -13.40 -16.91
N GLY A 54 5.83 -13.32 -15.63
CA GLY A 54 7.11 -13.82 -15.08
C GLY A 54 8.25 -12.80 -15.10
N GLN A 55 8.00 -11.53 -15.45
CA GLN A 55 9.03 -10.51 -15.63
C GLN A 55 9.84 -10.17 -14.37
N PHE A 56 9.39 -10.60 -13.18
CA PHE A 56 10.07 -10.38 -11.89
C PHE A 56 10.34 -11.68 -11.11
N GLY A 57 10.19 -12.85 -11.75
CA GLY A 57 10.48 -14.17 -11.15
C GLY A 57 9.35 -15.19 -11.29
N SER A 58 9.57 -16.41 -10.81
CA SER A 58 8.55 -17.46 -10.86
C SER A 58 7.44 -17.23 -9.83
N TRP A 59 6.19 -17.41 -10.23
CA TRP A 59 5.03 -17.37 -9.34
C TRP A 59 4.54 -18.78 -8.99
N ASN A 60 5.19 -19.43 -8.03
CA ASN A 60 4.77 -20.72 -7.49
C ASN A 60 4.95 -20.75 -5.97
N ILE A 61 4.10 -21.51 -5.28
CA ILE A 61 3.98 -21.50 -3.82
C ILE A 61 5.34 -21.70 -3.11
N LYS A 62 6.12 -22.70 -3.51
CA LYS A 62 7.43 -23.00 -2.89
C LYS A 62 8.40 -21.82 -3.00
N THR A 63 8.46 -21.16 -4.16
CA THR A 63 9.30 -19.98 -4.35
C THR A 63 8.77 -18.79 -3.56
N LEU A 64 7.45 -18.62 -3.46
CA LEU A 64 6.84 -17.53 -2.70
C LEU A 64 7.15 -17.65 -1.20
N GLU A 65 6.96 -18.84 -0.62
CA GLU A 65 7.25 -19.11 0.79
C GLU A 65 8.72 -18.90 1.14
N LYS A 66 9.64 -19.37 0.28
CA LYS A 66 11.09 -19.11 0.44
C LYS A 66 11.40 -17.61 0.48
N ASN A 67 10.62 -16.80 -0.24
CA ASN A 67 10.73 -15.35 -0.28
C ASN A 67 9.87 -14.64 0.79
N GLN A 68 9.30 -15.37 1.75
CA GLN A 68 8.39 -14.83 2.77
C GLN A 68 7.18 -14.09 2.17
N ILE A 69 6.63 -14.63 1.08
CA ILE A 69 5.39 -14.17 0.45
C ILE A 69 4.34 -15.25 0.70
N PHE A 70 3.31 -14.90 1.47
CA PHE A 70 2.25 -15.80 1.91
C PHE A 70 0.89 -15.22 1.50
N ILE A 71 0.08 -16.03 0.81
CA ILE A 71 -1.17 -15.59 0.21
C ILE A 71 -2.24 -16.61 0.54
N LEU A 72 -3.20 -16.24 1.40
CA LEU A 72 -4.15 -17.19 1.99
C LEU A 72 -5.03 -17.89 0.96
N GLU A 73 -5.44 -17.23 -0.13
CA GLU A 73 -6.28 -17.86 -1.17
C GLU A 73 -5.60 -19.04 -1.89
N ASN A 74 -4.27 -19.21 -1.75
CA ASN A 74 -3.57 -20.39 -2.24
C ASN A 74 -3.73 -21.62 -1.33
N TYR A 75 -4.21 -21.44 -0.10
CA TYR A 75 -4.27 -22.47 0.94
C TYR A 75 -5.69 -22.72 1.48
N TYR A 76 -6.58 -21.73 1.40
CA TYR A 76 -7.90 -21.81 2.01
C TYR A 76 -9.02 -21.28 1.11
N ASP A 77 -10.08 -22.08 0.96
CA ASP A 77 -11.24 -21.74 0.14
C ASP A 77 -12.03 -20.54 0.67
N ASN A 78 -12.07 -20.34 2.00
CA ASN A 78 -12.74 -19.18 2.59
C ASN A 78 -12.03 -17.85 2.23
N ALA A 79 -10.70 -17.86 2.09
CA ALA A 79 -9.96 -16.70 1.59
C ALA A 79 -10.29 -16.43 0.13
N LYS A 80 -10.37 -17.48 -0.71
CA LYS A 80 -10.80 -17.36 -2.11
C LYS A 80 -12.22 -16.79 -2.24
N TYR A 81 -13.15 -17.32 -1.46
CA TYR A 81 -14.55 -16.86 -1.43
C TYR A 81 -14.67 -15.40 -0.99
N LEU A 82 -13.90 -14.98 0.02
CA LEU A 82 -13.84 -13.57 0.43
C LEU A 82 -13.33 -12.68 -0.71
N MET A 83 -12.29 -13.10 -1.42
CA MET A 83 -11.76 -12.36 -2.57
C MET A 83 -12.75 -12.29 -3.74
N ASP A 84 -13.55 -13.33 -3.95
CA ASP A 84 -14.61 -13.33 -4.96
C ASP A 84 -15.69 -12.28 -4.62
N LYS A 85 -16.12 -12.19 -3.35
CA LYS A 85 -17.05 -11.15 -2.88
C LYS A 85 -16.48 -9.74 -3.05
N ILE A 86 -15.23 -9.54 -2.66
CA ILE A 86 -14.54 -8.26 -2.82
C ILE A 86 -14.51 -7.84 -4.29
N ASN A 87 -14.20 -8.79 -5.19
CA ASN A 87 -14.21 -8.52 -6.61
C ASN A 87 -15.60 -8.14 -7.13
N GLU A 88 -16.65 -8.83 -6.69
CA GLU A 88 -18.04 -8.52 -7.09
C GLU A 88 -18.44 -7.10 -6.69
N ILE A 89 -18.22 -6.71 -5.42
CA ILE A 89 -18.53 -5.35 -4.96
C ILE A 89 -17.65 -4.31 -5.65
N ALA A 90 -16.38 -4.62 -5.90
CA ALA A 90 -15.47 -3.72 -6.58
C ALA A 90 -15.90 -3.46 -8.03
N GLN A 91 -16.33 -4.49 -8.76
CA GLN A 91 -16.82 -4.33 -10.14
C GLN A 91 -18.11 -3.49 -10.18
N LYS A 92 -19.03 -3.68 -9.22
CA LYS A 92 -20.22 -2.82 -9.07
C LYS A 92 -19.82 -1.34 -8.90
N ILE A 93 -18.86 -1.06 -8.02
CA ILE A 93 -18.39 0.30 -7.73
C ILE A 93 -17.66 0.93 -8.92
N VAL A 94 -16.80 0.16 -9.61
CA VAL A 94 -16.05 0.66 -10.78
C VAL A 94 -17.00 0.98 -11.93
N PHE A 95 -18.07 0.19 -12.10
CA PHE A 95 -19.08 0.42 -13.13
C PHE A 95 -19.94 1.67 -12.86
N ASN A 96 -20.22 2.00 -11.60
CA ASN A 96 -21.00 3.17 -11.24
C ASN A 96 -20.38 3.91 -10.03
N SER A 97 -19.79 5.08 -10.32
CA SER A 97 -19.07 5.89 -9.34
C SER A 97 -19.95 6.43 -8.21
N VAL A 98 -21.28 6.46 -8.37
CA VAL A 98 -22.21 6.84 -7.28
C VAL A 98 -22.02 5.94 -6.05
N PHE A 99 -21.68 4.66 -6.25
CA PHE A 99 -21.46 3.72 -5.15
C PHE A 99 -20.24 4.03 -4.28
N TYR A 100 -19.33 4.92 -4.71
CA TYR A 100 -18.28 5.42 -3.82
C TYR A 100 -18.83 6.25 -2.66
N HIS A 101 -20.06 6.77 -2.77
CA HIS A 101 -20.71 7.60 -1.75
C HIS A 101 -21.85 6.87 -1.02
N ASP A 102 -22.15 5.63 -1.42
CA ASP A 102 -23.18 4.81 -0.80
C ASP A 102 -22.69 4.23 0.53
N THR A 103 -23.40 4.54 1.62
CA THR A 103 -23.00 4.14 2.98
C THR A 103 -23.21 2.65 3.24
N GLY A 104 -24.16 2.00 2.57
CA GLY A 104 -24.41 0.57 2.68
C GLY A 104 -23.28 -0.22 2.01
N ILE A 105 -22.92 0.17 0.77
CA ILE A 105 -21.77 -0.40 0.05
C ILE A 105 -20.47 -0.15 0.80
N ALA A 106 -20.27 1.05 1.35
CA ALA A 106 -19.08 1.36 2.13
C ALA A 106 -18.98 0.48 3.40
N GLN A 107 -20.11 0.21 4.07
CA GLN A 107 -20.17 -0.68 5.24
C GLN A 107 -19.87 -2.13 4.86
N GLU A 108 -20.49 -2.65 3.81
CA GLU A 108 -20.21 -4.00 3.30
C GLU A 108 -18.72 -4.15 2.95
N TYR A 109 -18.15 -3.18 2.24
CA TYR A 109 -16.73 -3.18 1.89
C TYR A 109 -15.81 -3.13 3.12
N PHE A 110 -16.17 -2.36 4.15
CA PHE A 110 -15.44 -2.33 5.42
C PHE A 110 -15.51 -3.68 6.16
N ASP A 111 -16.68 -4.33 6.17
CA ASP A 111 -16.85 -5.62 6.82
C ASP A 111 -16.08 -6.73 6.11
N LEU A 112 -16.02 -6.70 4.76
CA LEU A 112 -15.14 -7.59 3.98
C LEU A 112 -13.67 -7.35 4.30
N ALA A 113 -13.25 -6.09 4.45
CA ALA A 113 -11.88 -5.76 4.88
C ALA A 113 -11.58 -6.35 6.26
N LYS A 114 -12.51 -6.18 7.21
CA LYS A 114 -12.41 -6.69 8.57
C LYS A 114 -12.35 -8.22 8.60
N GLU A 115 -13.16 -8.90 7.80
CA GLU A 115 -13.11 -10.36 7.63
C GLU A 115 -11.73 -10.79 7.08
N GLY A 116 -11.21 -10.10 6.07
CA GLY A 116 -9.90 -10.38 5.49
C GLY A 116 -8.75 -10.26 6.49
N TYR A 117 -8.69 -9.17 7.25
CA TYR A 117 -7.70 -9.05 8.34
C TYR A 117 -7.93 -10.09 9.45
N GLY A 118 -9.17 -10.47 9.72
CA GLY A 118 -9.51 -11.57 10.62
C GLY A 118 -8.94 -12.92 10.16
N LEU A 119 -9.02 -13.23 8.86
CA LEU A 119 -8.41 -14.43 8.28
C LEU A 119 -6.88 -14.41 8.41
N LEU A 120 -6.24 -13.27 8.15
CA LEU A 120 -4.78 -13.14 8.33
C LEU A 120 -4.39 -13.45 9.78
N THR A 121 -5.11 -12.89 10.75
CA THR A 121 -4.84 -13.12 12.19
C THR A 121 -5.09 -14.58 12.58
N LYS A 122 -6.15 -15.20 12.06
CA LYS A 122 -6.45 -16.61 12.33
C LYS A 122 -5.31 -17.55 11.92
N HIS A 123 -4.64 -17.27 10.81
CA HIS A 123 -3.65 -18.17 10.21
C HIS A 123 -2.18 -17.74 10.44
N GLU A 124 -1.93 -16.62 11.13
CA GLU A 124 -0.58 -16.05 11.25
C GLU A 124 0.46 -16.98 11.91
N LYS A 125 0.02 -17.81 12.87
CA LYS A 125 0.89 -18.79 13.54
C LYS A 125 1.40 -19.87 12.59
N GLN A 126 0.60 -20.29 11.61
CA GLN A 126 0.99 -21.31 10.63
C GLN A 126 2.16 -20.82 9.76
N PHE A 127 2.15 -19.53 9.41
CA PHE A 127 3.17 -18.90 8.58
C PHE A 127 4.28 -18.22 9.39
N LYS A 128 4.29 -18.38 10.73
CA LYS A 128 5.27 -17.79 11.64
C LYS A 128 5.41 -16.28 11.45
N ILE A 129 4.29 -15.58 11.32
CA ILE A 129 4.27 -14.13 11.19
C ILE A 129 4.45 -13.50 12.57
N GLU A 130 5.49 -12.67 12.72
CA GLU A 130 5.91 -12.06 13.99
C GLU A 130 5.78 -10.52 13.92
N ASP A 131 4.63 -10.04 13.45
CA ASP A 131 4.36 -8.61 13.24
C ASP A 131 3.60 -7.92 14.39
N GLN A 132 3.35 -8.64 15.47
CA GLN A 132 2.66 -8.13 16.66
C GLN A 132 3.51 -7.11 17.42
N ASN A 133 2.86 -6.06 17.96
CA ASN A 133 3.48 -5.00 18.77
C ASN A 133 4.60 -4.19 18.09
N LEU A 134 4.72 -4.26 16.76
CA LEU A 134 5.65 -3.44 16.00
C LEU A 134 5.15 -1.98 15.86
N PRO A 135 6.05 -1.00 15.68
CA PRO A 135 5.66 0.31 15.17
C PRO A 135 4.91 0.14 13.84
N ALA A 136 3.74 0.75 13.76
CA ALA A 136 2.89 0.64 12.59
C ALA A 136 2.97 1.93 11.77
N ILE A 137 3.22 1.80 10.46
CA ILE A 137 3.13 2.91 9.52
C ILE A 137 1.74 2.92 8.92
N SER A 138 0.96 3.95 9.27
CA SER A 138 -0.33 4.20 8.64
C SER A 138 -0.15 5.18 7.50
N LEU A 139 -0.19 4.66 6.27
CA LEU A 139 -0.31 5.49 5.07
C LEU A 139 -1.73 6.08 5.04
N GLU A 140 -1.88 7.40 5.19
CA GLU A 140 -3.21 8.00 5.39
C GLU A 140 -4.18 7.73 4.22
N ARG A 141 -5.49 7.83 4.51
CA ARG A 141 -6.64 7.23 3.78
C ARG A 141 -6.93 5.81 4.26
N ALA A 142 -6.93 4.82 3.36
CA ALA A 142 -7.26 3.43 3.70
C ALA A 142 -6.34 2.88 4.80
N GLY A 143 -5.05 3.20 4.77
CA GLY A 143 -4.06 2.71 5.74
C GLY A 143 -4.41 3.01 7.21
N LEU A 144 -5.06 4.14 7.51
CA LEU A 144 -5.51 4.43 8.89
C LEU A 144 -6.56 3.43 9.38
N VAL A 145 -7.46 3.01 8.49
CA VAL A 145 -8.50 2.03 8.81
C VAL A 145 -7.88 0.64 8.90
N THR A 146 -7.10 0.28 7.89
CA THR A 146 -6.54 -1.08 7.78
C THR A 146 -5.46 -1.37 8.79
N THR A 147 -4.65 -0.40 9.24
CA THR A 147 -3.73 -0.60 10.36
C THR A 147 -4.47 -1.00 11.63
N ARG A 148 -5.65 -0.41 11.90
CA ARG A 148 -6.47 -0.80 13.07
C ARG A 148 -7.03 -2.19 12.91
N LEU A 149 -7.55 -2.53 11.73
CA LEU A 149 -8.05 -3.88 11.43
C LEU A 149 -6.94 -4.94 11.55
N ALA A 150 -5.76 -4.67 10.99
CA ALA A 150 -4.59 -5.53 11.09
C ALA A 150 -4.14 -5.79 12.54
N LEU A 151 -4.26 -4.79 13.41
CA LEU A 151 -3.92 -4.88 14.83
C LEU A 151 -5.08 -5.37 15.71
N GLY A 152 -6.21 -5.78 15.12
CA GLY A 152 -7.40 -6.21 15.86
C GLY A 152 -8.00 -5.12 16.76
N LYS A 153 -7.84 -3.85 16.38
CA LYS A 153 -8.31 -2.69 17.14
C LYS A 153 -9.60 -2.13 16.55
N SER A 154 -10.36 -1.44 17.40
CA SER A 154 -11.54 -0.70 16.95
C SER A 154 -11.17 0.46 16.03
N LYS A 155 -12.10 0.90 15.17
CA LYS A 155 -11.88 1.98 14.21
C LYS A 155 -11.42 3.30 14.83
N ASN A 156 -11.77 3.57 16.09
CA ASN A 156 -11.41 4.79 16.81
C ASN A 156 -10.24 4.59 17.80
N ALA A 157 -9.60 3.42 17.80
CA ALA A 157 -8.49 3.18 18.71
C ALA A 157 -7.34 4.17 18.44
N LYS A 158 -6.83 4.78 19.52
CA LYS A 158 -5.55 5.49 19.52
C LYS A 158 -4.44 4.46 19.61
N LEU A 159 -3.49 4.53 18.69
CA LEU A 159 -2.39 3.59 18.59
C LEU A 159 -1.12 4.28 19.09
N LYS A 160 -0.49 3.75 20.15
CA LYS A 160 0.64 4.39 20.83
C LYS A 160 1.89 4.54 19.96
N ASN A 161 2.14 3.59 19.07
CA ASN A 161 3.32 3.53 18.19
C ASN A 161 2.94 3.66 16.70
N GLU A 162 1.83 4.35 16.40
CA GLU A 162 1.40 4.60 15.02
C GLU A 162 2.10 5.83 14.47
N ILE A 163 2.86 5.64 13.39
CA ILE A 163 3.47 6.70 12.61
C ILE A 163 2.58 6.96 11.41
N ARG A 164 2.03 8.18 11.33
CA ARG A 164 1.14 8.57 10.24
C ARG A 164 1.91 9.32 9.17
N VAL A 165 1.75 8.86 7.94
CA VAL A 165 2.39 9.46 6.77
C VAL A 165 1.32 9.67 5.71
N VAL A 166 1.19 10.90 5.23
CA VAL A 166 0.32 11.18 4.08
C VAL A 166 1.11 10.85 2.83
N THR A 167 0.64 9.87 2.06
CA THR A 167 1.17 9.58 0.72
C THR A 167 0.07 9.68 -0.32
N LYS A 168 0.40 10.23 -1.49
CA LYS A 168 -0.55 10.29 -2.61
C LYS A 168 0.19 10.05 -3.92
N ARG A 169 -0.20 8.97 -4.62
CA ARG A 169 0.19 8.73 -6.01
C ARG A 169 -0.37 9.84 -6.89
N THR A 170 0.45 10.35 -7.81
CA THR A 170 0.11 11.45 -8.70
C THR A 170 0.85 11.35 -10.03
N HIS A 171 0.36 12.10 -11.01
CA HIS A 171 0.99 12.31 -12.31
C HIS A 171 1.35 13.78 -12.46
N LEU A 172 2.52 14.04 -13.05
CA LEU A 172 3.08 15.39 -13.17
C LEU A 172 2.93 15.92 -14.59
N LYS A 173 2.82 17.24 -14.73
CA LYS A 173 2.83 17.92 -16.05
C LYS A 173 4.14 17.60 -16.78
N GLY A 174 4.03 17.35 -18.09
CA GLY A 174 5.19 17.07 -18.93
C GLY A 174 5.79 15.67 -18.78
N GLU A 175 5.20 14.79 -17.97
CA GLU A 175 5.61 13.39 -17.86
C GLU A 175 4.57 12.45 -18.47
N PRO A 176 4.99 11.29 -19.04
CA PRO A 176 4.06 10.24 -19.43
C PRO A 176 3.16 9.83 -18.27
N THR A 177 1.88 9.60 -18.51
CA THR A 177 0.91 9.14 -17.49
C THR A 177 1.25 7.75 -16.94
N THR A 178 2.07 6.98 -17.64
CA THR A 178 2.62 5.71 -17.16
C THR A 178 3.77 5.91 -16.15
N ASN A 179 4.27 7.14 -15.96
CA ASN A 179 5.20 7.42 -14.87
C ASN A 179 4.42 7.67 -13.57
N LEU A 180 4.97 7.15 -12.47
CA LEU A 180 4.43 7.37 -11.14
C LEU A 180 5.28 8.35 -10.36
N SER A 181 4.60 9.31 -9.73
CA SER A 181 5.16 10.12 -8.67
C SER A 181 4.34 9.95 -7.40
N VAL A 182 4.95 10.17 -6.24
CA VAL A 182 4.29 10.11 -4.95
C VAL A 182 4.70 11.32 -4.12
N THR A 183 3.70 12.03 -3.60
CA THR A 183 3.93 13.05 -2.58
C THR A 183 3.98 12.41 -1.20
N VAL A 184 4.86 12.90 -0.33
CA VAL A 184 5.03 12.41 1.04
C VAL A 184 5.02 13.58 2.00
N LEU A 185 4.12 13.54 2.99
CA LEU A 185 4.01 14.50 4.07
C LEU A 185 4.06 13.76 5.41
N TRP A 186 5.03 14.14 6.24
CA TRP A 186 5.19 13.67 7.61
C TRP A 186 4.17 14.37 8.51
N ARG A 187 3.39 13.60 9.28
CA ARG A 187 2.59 14.19 10.37
C ARG A 187 3.48 14.60 11.55
N ASP A 188 4.44 13.74 11.86
CA ASP A 188 5.45 13.97 12.88
C ASP A 188 6.77 13.39 12.38
N ARG A 189 7.70 14.29 12.02
CA ARG A 189 9.02 13.90 11.51
C ARG A 189 9.86 13.21 12.59
N GLU A 190 9.71 13.60 13.86
CA GLU A 190 10.51 13.08 14.95
C GLU A 190 10.12 11.63 15.29
N GLN A 191 8.84 11.27 15.13
CA GLN A 191 8.38 9.89 15.28
C GLN A 191 9.06 8.90 14.33
N LEU A 192 9.56 9.34 13.17
CA LEU A 192 10.30 8.48 12.24
C LEU A 192 11.57 7.89 12.89
N LYS A 193 12.15 8.54 13.91
CA LYS A 193 13.33 7.99 14.60
C LYS A 193 13.03 6.64 15.28
N GLN A 194 11.76 6.38 15.63
CA GLN A 194 11.34 5.16 16.31
C GLN A 194 11.46 3.90 15.43
N ILE A 195 11.59 4.06 14.10
CA ILE A 195 11.66 2.93 13.17
C ILE A 195 13.06 2.64 12.65
N ASN A 196 14.05 3.49 12.99
CA ASN A 196 15.41 3.31 12.49
C ASN A 196 16.00 1.99 13.02
N ASN A 197 16.46 1.14 12.10
CA ASN A 197 16.94 -0.22 12.37
C ASN A 197 15.93 -1.13 13.10
N LYS A 198 14.63 -0.81 13.07
CA LYS A 198 13.57 -1.61 13.68
C LYS A 198 12.74 -2.36 12.65
N LYS A 199 12.11 -3.45 13.09
CA LYS A 199 11.05 -4.12 12.35
C LYS A 199 9.79 -3.26 12.42
N ILE A 200 9.08 -3.10 11.30
CA ILE A 200 7.85 -2.30 11.22
C ILE A 200 6.71 -3.06 10.53
N LEU A 201 5.49 -2.61 10.76
CA LEU A 201 4.28 -3.07 10.08
C LEU A 201 3.77 -1.99 9.13
N ILE A 202 3.53 -2.33 7.86
CA ILE A 202 2.79 -1.50 6.90
C ILE A 202 1.54 -2.27 6.47
N SER A 203 0.37 -1.78 6.91
CA SER A 203 -0.91 -2.40 6.57
C SER A 203 -1.73 -1.50 5.66
N ASP A 204 -2.14 -2.00 4.51
CA ASP A 204 -3.06 -1.32 3.60
C ASP A 204 -3.98 -2.34 2.94
N PHE A 205 -5.15 -1.91 2.48
CA PHE A 205 -6.10 -2.81 1.82
C PHE A 205 -5.42 -3.47 0.61
N VAL A 206 -4.63 -2.69 -0.13
CA VAL A 206 -3.79 -3.17 -1.22
C VAL A 206 -2.32 -2.87 -0.97
N ASN A 207 -1.53 -3.88 -0.62
CA ASN A 207 -0.10 -3.70 -0.35
C ASN A 207 0.73 -4.88 -0.86
N PRO A 208 1.43 -4.77 -2.01
CA PRO A 208 1.41 -3.65 -2.97
C PRO A 208 0.41 -3.83 -4.13
N ALA A 209 -0.16 -2.70 -4.61
CA ALA A 209 -0.59 -2.58 -5.99
C ALA A 209 0.65 -2.43 -6.89
N SER A 210 1.18 -1.21 -7.02
CA SER A 210 2.54 -0.97 -7.52
C SER A 210 3.60 -1.01 -6.41
N GLY A 211 3.22 -0.65 -5.18
CA GLY A 211 4.15 -0.48 -4.05
C GLY A 211 4.76 0.92 -3.98
N ALA A 212 4.41 1.83 -4.89
CA ALA A 212 4.99 3.17 -4.98
C ALA A 212 4.83 4.00 -3.69
N SER A 213 3.68 3.93 -3.01
CA SER A 213 3.47 4.67 -1.76
C SER A 213 4.42 4.21 -0.65
N SER A 214 4.55 2.89 -0.46
CA SER A 214 5.48 2.30 0.51
C SER A 214 6.93 2.60 0.14
N ALA A 215 7.29 2.47 -1.14
CA ALA A 215 8.63 2.81 -1.62
C ALA A 215 8.96 4.30 -1.40
N ALA A 216 8.02 5.20 -1.68
CA ALA A 216 8.22 6.63 -1.51
C ALA A 216 8.43 6.99 -0.04
N PHE A 217 7.64 6.39 0.85
CA PHE A 217 7.85 6.49 2.29
C PHE A 217 9.27 6.07 2.69
N ILE A 218 9.72 4.88 2.26
CA ILE A 218 11.02 4.32 2.63
C ILE A 218 12.16 5.20 2.11
N LEU A 219 12.14 5.54 0.83
CA LEU A 219 13.17 6.35 0.19
C LEU A 219 13.21 7.77 0.77
N ALA A 220 12.06 8.36 1.09
CA ALA A 220 12.00 9.67 1.73
C ALA A 220 12.50 9.63 3.18
N ALA A 221 12.22 8.56 3.94
CA ALA A 221 12.77 8.36 5.28
C ALA A 221 14.29 8.13 5.24
N GLU A 222 14.80 7.42 4.24
CA GLU A 222 16.23 7.18 4.03
C GLU A 222 17.00 8.50 3.84
N LYS A 223 16.40 9.50 3.16
CA LYS A 223 16.97 10.87 3.06
C LYS A 223 17.12 11.57 4.41
N LEU A 224 16.45 11.07 5.45
CA LEU A 224 16.59 11.53 6.83
C LEU A 224 17.55 10.66 7.66
N GLY A 225 18.23 9.69 7.05
CA GLY A 225 19.09 8.72 7.73
C GLY A 225 18.31 7.65 8.50
N ILE A 226 17.05 7.41 8.12
CA ILE A 226 16.14 6.48 8.79
C ILE A 226 15.85 5.31 7.85
N CYS A 227 16.24 4.11 8.24
CA CYS A 227 15.98 2.90 7.46
C CYS A 227 15.47 1.78 8.39
N PRO A 228 14.28 1.19 8.15
CA PRO A 228 13.83 0.03 8.92
C PRO A 228 14.67 -1.21 8.57
N SER A 229 14.88 -2.10 9.54
CA SER A 229 15.60 -3.36 9.28
C SER A 229 14.73 -4.42 8.61
N LYS A 230 13.42 -4.39 8.87
CA LYS A 230 12.44 -5.31 8.28
C LYS A 230 11.08 -4.67 8.15
N ILE A 231 10.35 -5.02 7.09
CA ILE A 231 8.97 -4.58 6.86
C ILE A 231 8.05 -5.79 6.72
N PHE A 232 7.04 -5.85 7.58
CA PHE A 232 5.90 -6.73 7.41
C PHE A 232 4.81 -5.96 6.64
N HIS A 233 4.45 -6.47 5.46
CA HIS A 233 3.35 -5.97 4.66
C HIS A 233 2.13 -6.85 4.89
N ARG A 234 1.05 -6.27 5.40
CA ARG A 234 -0.22 -6.99 5.64
C ARG A 234 -1.35 -6.37 4.81
N SER A 235 -2.05 -7.17 4.02
CA SER A 235 -3.05 -6.64 3.09
C SER A 235 -4.20 -7.60 2.81
N VAL A 236 -5.33 -7.04 2.38
CA VAL A 236 -6.42 -7.86 1.84
C VAL A 236 -6.05 -8.35 0.43
N SER A 237 -5.45 -7.49 -0.38
CA SER A 237 -5.00 -7.85 -1.72
C SER A 237 -3.61 -7.31 -2.03
N LEU A 238 -2.95 -7.94 -2.98
CA LEU A 238 -1.71 -7.46 -3.59
C LEU A 238 -1.65 -7.86 -5.07
N THR A 239 -0.61 -7.43 -5.78
CA THR A 239 -0.36 -7.90 -7.15
C THR A 239 0.90 -8.75 -7.25
N GLN A 240 0.89 -9.71 -8.17
CA GLN A 240 2.05 -10.56 -8.44
C GLN A 240 3.29 -9.73 -8.83
N ALA A 241 3.11 -8.81 -9.77
CA ALA A 241 4.19 -7.99 -10.30
C ALA A 241 4.71 -6.99 -9.24
N GLY A 242 3.80 -6.34 -8.51
CA GLY A 242 4.13 -5.38 -7.47
C GLY A 242 4.88 -6.00 -6.30
N VAL A 243 4.46 -7.19 -5.84
CA VAL A 243 5.12 -7.84 -4.69
C VAL A 243 6.53 -8.28 -5.03
N LEU A 244 6.76 -8.86 -6.21
CA LEU A 244 8.09 -9.31 -6.62
C LEU A 244 9.03 -8.14 -6.90
N LEU A 245 8.53 -7.06 -7.53
CA LEU A 245 9.29 -5.84 -7.71
C LEU A 245 9.68 -5.23 -6.36
N MET A 246 8.74 -5.07 -5.44
CA MET A 246 9.02 -4.52 -4.11
C MET A 246 9.95 -5.41 -3.30
N LYS A 247 9.77 -6.73 -3.33
CA LYS A 247 10.66 -7.69 -2.66
C LYS A 247 12.11 -7.46 -3.10
N LYS A 248 12.34 -7.43 -4.42
CA LYS A 248 13.66 -7.19 -4.98
C LYS A 248 14.21 -5.81 -4.59
N ALA A 249 13.36 -4.78 -4.64
CA ALA A 249 13.79 -3.41 -4.34
C ALA A 249 14.18 -3.23 -2.87
N LEU A 250 13.42 -3.82 -1.94
CA LEU A 250 13.72 -3.79 -0.51
C LEU A 250 15.00 -4.58 -0.19
N THR A 251 15.22 -5.72 -0.84
CA THR A 251 16.47 -6.47 -0.71
C THR A 251 17.68 -5.65 -1.17
N GLU A 252 17.57 -4.91 -2.27
CA GLU A 252 18.65 -4.02 -2.73
C GLU A 252 18.93 -2.87 -1.74
N LEU A 253 17.95 -2.48 -0.92
CA LEU A 253 18.11 -1.50 0.17
C LEU A 253 18.55 -2.14 1.50
N ASN A 254 18.89 -3.43 1.52
CA ASN A 254 19.18 -4.21 2.73
C ASN A 254 18.04 -4.25 3.76
N ILE A 255 16.79 -4.16 3.28
CA ILE A 255 15.59 -4.24 4.10
C ILE A 255 14.96 -5.62 3.93
N GLU A 256 14.86 -6.39 5.01
CA GLU A 256 14.08 -7.63 4.99
C GLU A 256 12.59 -7.32 4.77
N SER A 257 11.87 -8.21 4.10
CA SER A 257 10.44 -8.02 3.89
C SER A 257 9.65 -9.30 3.92
N THR A 258 8.45 -9.22 4.48
CA THR A 258 7.45 -10.29 4.49
C THR A 258 6.17 -9.72 3.91
N PHE A 259 5.54 -10.43 2.97
CA PHE A 259 4.26 -10.06 2.39
C PHE A 259 3.23 -11.10 2.78
N TYR A 260 2.21 -10.69 3.52
CA TYR A 260 1.16 -11.56 4.02
C TYR A 260 -0.21 -11.00 3.62
N SER A 261 -0.89 -11.69 2.71
CA SER A 261 -2.10 -11.18 2.07
C SER A 261 -3.21 -12.23 1.99
N VAL A 262 -4.47 -11.78 1.88
CA VAL A 262 -5.60 -12.69 1.67
C VAL A 262 -5.59 -13.17 0.23
N GLY A 263 -5.55 -12.24 -0.74
CA GLY A 263 -5.63 -12.55 -2.16
C GLY A 263 -4.55 -11.89 -3.02
N VAL A 264 -4.53 -12.27 -4.30
CA VAL A 264 -3.61 -11.72 -5.30
C VAL A 264 -4.27 -11.49 -6.65
N ALA A 265 -4.08 -10.28 -7.17
CA ALA A 265 -4.36 -9.96 -8.55
C ALA A 265 -3.14 -10.24 -9.45
N SER A 266 -3.41 -10.76 -10.65
CA SER A 266 -2.38 -10.99 -11.68
C SER A 266 -2.23 -9.84 -12.66
N GLU A 267 -3.06 -8.79 -12.54
CA GLU A 267 -3.13 -7.74 -13.55
C GLU A 267 -3.34 -6.34 -12.94
N LEU A 268 -2.67 -5.36 -13.56
CA LEU A 268 -2.81 -3.94 -13.26
C LEU A 268 -3.23 -3.17 -14.52
N SER A 269 -4.14 -2.22 -14.36
CA SER A 269 -4.43 -1.23 -15.40
C SER A 269 -3.24 -0.27 -15.61
N PRO A 270 -3.21 0.51 -16.71
CA PRO A 270 -2.23 1.57 -16.90
C PRO A 270 -2.20 2.63 -15.78
N ASN A 271 -3.31 2.77 -15.05
CA ASN A 271 -3.42 3.67 -13.90
C ASN A 271 -3.09 2.98 -12.56
N TYR A 272 -2.49 1.78 -12.60
CA TYR A 272 -2.05 1.03 -11.42
C TYR A 272 -3.17 0.65 -10.45
N TYR A 273 -4.35 0.32 -11.00
CA TYR A 273 -5.46 -0.29 -10.28
C TYR A 273 -5.52 -1.78 -10.59
N LEU A 274 -5.92 -2.58 -9.60
CA LEU A 274 -6.16 -4.01 -9.77
C LEU A 274 -7.42 -4.18 -10.63
N ILE A 275 -7.32 -5.02 -11.66
CA ILE A 275 -8.41 -5.30 -12.59
C ILE A 275 -8.59 -6.82 -12.79
N GLY A 276 -9.58 -7.20 -13.59
CA GLY A 276 -9.92 -8.59 -13.86
C GLY A 276 -10.71 -9.24 -12.71
N ASN A 277 -10.38 -10.48 -12.37
CA ASN A 277 -11.13 -11.30 -11.40
C ASN A 277 -10.77 -11.03 -9.92
N ARG A 278 -9.87 -10.07 -9.69
CA ARG A 278 -9.38 -9.68 -8.35
C ARG A 278 -9.30 -8.17 -8.22
N ALA A 279 -10.26 -7.46 -8.82
CA ALA A 279 -10.42 -6.03 -8.65
C ALA A 279 -10.84 -5.70 -7.21
N VAL A 280 -10.52 -4.47 -6.77
CA VAL A 280 -10.81 -3.99 -5.40
C VAL A 280 -11.29 -2.54 -5.36
N ALA A 281 -11.51 -1.89 -6.51
CA ALA A 281 -11.85 -0.46 -6.60
C ALA A 281 -10.82 0.46 -5.87
N ASP A 282 -11.15 1.74 -5.66
CA ASP A 282 -10.32 2.64 -4.81
C ASP A 282 -10.72 2.49 -3.33
N ALA A 283 -10.04 1.59 -2.62
CA ALA A 283 -10.23 1.37 -1.19
C ALA A 283 -10.06 2.64 -0.35
N GLY A 284 -9.17 3.56 -0.75
CA GLY A 284 -8.97 4.82 -0.05
C GLY A 284 -10.13 5.80 -0.24
N HIS A 285 -10.88 5.69 -1.33
CA HIS A 285 -12.12 6.42 -1.51
C HIS A 285 -13.19 5.77 -0.63
N ILE A 286 -13.47 4.47 -0.78
CA ILE A 286 -14.57 3.77 -0.08
C ILE A 286 -14.40 3.83 1.44
N LEU A 287 -13.21 3.53 1.97
CA LEU A 287 -12.97 3.46 3.42
C LEU A 287 -12.89 4.83 4.10
N ARG A 288 -13.01 5.95 3.38
CA ARG A 288 -12.97 7.31 3.96
C ARG A 288 -14.05 7.52 5.04
N HIS A 289 -15.18 6.82 4.91
CA HIS A 289 -16.29 6.88 5.87
C HIS A 289 -15.95 6.25 7.23
N PHE A 290 -14.85 5.51 7.32
CA PHE A 290 -14.42 4.78 8.52
C PHE A 290 -13.12 5.31 9.12
N LEU A 291 -12.64 6.47 8.64
CA LEU A 291 -11.47 7.11 9.22
C LEU A 291 -11.67 7.35 10.73
N PRO A 292 -10.62 7.14 11.55
CA PRO A 292 -10.71 7.40 12.98
C PRO A 292 -11.12 8.85 13.24
N LYS A 293 -12.05 9.06 14.17
CA LYS A 293 -12.36 10.42 14.64
C LYS A 293 -11.10 11.02 15.28
N LYS A 294 -10.85 12.30 14.99
CA LYS A 294 -9.74 13.07 15.60
C LYS A 294 -9.89 13.13 17.11
#